data_AF-A0A106BDN8-F1
#
_entry.id   AF-A0A106BDN8-F1
#
_cell.length_a   1.000
_cell.length_b   1.000
_cell.length_c   1.000
_cell.angle_alpha   90.00
_cell.angle_beta   90.00
_cell.angle_gamma   90.00
#
_symmetry.space_group_name_H-M   'P 1'
#
loop_
_entity.id
_entity.type
_entity.pdbx_description
1 polymer ?
#
loop_
_entity_poly.entity_id
_entity_poly.type
_entity_poly.pdbx_seq_one_letter_code
_entity_poly.pdbx_strand_id
1 'polypeptide(L)'
;GEREFIGTVEPGGIFGINFGMGLALNDKSTFSMGVDLNSVGRTRQNATPVAGSVRTQLASLLLGYSYRYSDKTTFSVTVGAGLTRDTPDLTVGLRIPMSF
;
A
#
# COMPACT_ATOMS: atom_id res chain seq x y z
N GLY A 1 -3.44 -33.72 -19.35
CA GLY A 1 -3.84 -32.48 -18.67
C GLY A 1 -4.54 -31.63 -19.68
N GLU A 2 -5.86 -31.48 -19.55
CA GLU A 2 -6.64 -30.66 -20.46
C GLU A 2 -6.34 -29.18 -20.20
N ARG A 3 -6.07 -28.43 -21.27
CA ARG A 3 -5.89 -26.99 -21.21
C ARG A 3 -7.25 -26.35 -21.47
N GLU A 4 -7.87 -25.83 -20.43
CA GLU A 4 -9.12 -25.08 -20.54
C GLU A 4 -8.82 -23.63 -20.96
N PHE A 5 -9.53 -23.14 -21.97
CA PHE A 5 -9.37 -21.78 -22.46
C PHE A 5 -10.11 -20.81 -21.54
N ILE A 6 -9.36 -20.11 -20.67
CA ILE A 6 -9.92 -19.25 -19.62
C ILE A 6 -10.60 -17.98 -20.18
N GLY A 7 -10.45 -17.68 -21.48
CA GLY A 7 -11.04 -16.48 -22.09
C GLY A 7 -10.43 -15.19 -21.56
N THR A 8 -11.15 -14.07 -21.66
CA THR A 8 -10.65 -12.76 -21.22
C THR A 8 -10.92 -12.54 -19.74
N VAL A 9 -9.87 -12.33 -18.95
CA VAL A 9 -9.95 -12.00 -17.52
C VAL A 9 -9.68 -10.51 -17.34
N GLU A 10 -10.65 -9.80 -16.77
CA GLU A 10 -10.56 -8.38 -16.47
C GLU A 10 -10.54 -8.19 -14.94
N PRO A 11 -9.39 -7.79 -14.36
CA PRO A 11 -9.32 -7.41 -12.95
C PRO A 11 -10.28 -6.27 -12.63
N GLY A 12 -10.90 -6.31 -11.45
CA GLY A 12 -11.71 -5.20 -11.01
C GLY A 12 -10.88 -3.94 -10.78
N GLY A 13 -11.42 -2.78 -11.16
CA GLY A 13 -10.77 -1.50 -10.87
C GLY A 13 -10.58 -1.25 -9.37
N ILE A 14 -9.60 -0.43 -9.02
CA ILE A 14 -9.27 -0.07 -7.63
C ILE A 14 -9.63 1.38 -7.40
N PHE A 15 -10.33 1.65 -6.31
CA PHE A 15 -10.55 3.01 -5.81
C PHE A 15 -9.90 3.14 -4.44
N GLY A 16 -9.03 4.14 -4.25
CA GLY A 16 -8.24 4.32 -3.05
C GLY A 16 -8.38 5.71 -2.44
N ILE A 17 -8.31 5.79 -1.11
CA ILE A 17 -8.22 7.03 -0.35
C ILE A 17 -7.13 6.86 0.72
N ASN A 18 -6.29 7.88 0.89
CA ASN A 18 -5.31 7.94 1.96
C ASN A 18 -5.52 9.15 2.86
N PHE A 19 -5.26 8.97 4.15
CA PHE A 19 -5.28 10.05 5.14
C PHE A 19 -4.04 9.93 6.01
N GLY A 20 -3.44 11.05 6.40
CA GLY A 20 -2.27 11.01 7.27
C GLY A 20 -1.88 12.36 7.83
N MET A 21 -0.99 12.31 8.81
CA MET A 21 -0.40 13.45 9.48
C MET A 21 1.11 13.26 9.62
N GLY A 22 1.83 14.37 9.66
CA GLY A 22 3.27 14.40 9.90
C GLY A 22 3.61 15.45 10.94
N LEU A 23 4.61 15.16 11.76
CA LEU A 23 5.14 16.05 12.77
C LEU A 23 6.66 16.13 12.61
N ALA A 24 7.18 17.34 12.41
CA ALA A 24 8.60 17.60 12.58
C ALA A 24 8.91 17.60 14.09
N LEU A 25 9.69 16.62 14.53
CA LEU A 25 10.09 16.51 15.94
C LEU A 25 11.25 17.48 16.25
N ASN A 26 12.09 17.77 15.26
CA ASN A 26 13.14 18.78 15.27
C ASN A 26 13.61 19.07 13.83
N ASP A 27 14.62 19.92 13.66
CA ASP A 27 15.18 20.32 12.36
C ASP A 27 15.73 19.16 11.50
N LYS A 28 15.95 18.00 12.11
CA LYS A 28 16.53 16.82 11.46
C LYS A 28 15.61 15.61 11.47
N SER A 29 14.55 15.58 12.26
CA SER A 29 13.71 14.39 12.37
C SER A 29 12.23 14.67 12.24
N THR A 30 11.57 13.82 11.47
CA THR A 30 10.14 13.89 11.20
C THR A 30 9.51 12.52 11.44
N PHE A 31 8.35 12.52 12.07
CA PHE A 31 7.51 11.35 12.26
C PHE A 31 6.21 11.52 11.47
N SER A 32 5.67 10.45 10.91
CA SER A 32 4.41 10.46 10.20
C SER A 32 3.56 9.24 10.51
N MET A 33 2.24 9.43 10.43
CA MET A 33 1.24 8.38 10.62
C MET A 33 0.15 8.55 9.56
N GLY A 34 -0.40 7.46 9.04
CA GLY A 34 -1.50 7.53 8.10
C GLY A 34 -2.25 6.21 7.97
N VAL A 35 -3.39 6.26 7.31
CA VAL A 35 -4.21 5.10 6.95
C VAL A 35 -4.44 5.14 5.45
N ASP A 36 -4.28 3.99 4.81
CA ASP A 36 -4.55 3.75 3.41
C ASP A 36 -5.76 2.82 3.28
N LEU A 37 -6.76 3.23 2.49
CA LEU A 37 -8.01 2.51 2.28
C LEU A 37 -8.23 2.27 0.79
N ASN A 38 -8.17 1.01 0.35
CA ASN A 38 -8.38 0.64 -1.05
C ASN A 38 -9.58 -0.31 -1.21
N SER A 39 -10.36 -0.09 -2.24
CA SER A 39 -11.52 -0.90 -2.60
C SER A 39 -11.31 -1.51 -3.97
N VAL A 40 -11.14 -2.83 -4.03
CA VAL A 40 -10.86 -3.57 -5.26
C VAL A 40 -12.16 -4.19 -5.77
N GLY A 41 -12.52 -3.85 -7.01
CA GLY A 41 -13.68 -4.39 -7.70
C GLY A 41 -13.56 -5.90 -7.95
N ARG A 42 -14.70 -6.53 -8.28
CA ARG A 42 -14.72 -7.94 -8.65
C ARG A 42 -14.05 -8.18 -10.00
N THR A 43 -13.34 -9.28 -10.12
CA THR A 43 -12.79 -9.78 -11.37
C THR A 43 -13.92 -10.34 -12.25
N ARG A 44 -13.89 -10.02 -13.53
CA ARG A 44 -14.81 -10.55 -14.54
C ARG A 44 -14.07 -11.47 -15.49
N GLN A 45 -14.71 -12.56 -15.90
CA GLN A 45 -14.24 -13.46 -16.94
C GLN A 45 -15.33 -13.55 -18.00
N ASN A 46 -15.00 -13.24 -19.26
CA ASN A 46 -15.97 -13.19 -20.36
C ASN A 46 -17.22 -12.34 -20.02
N ALA A 47 -17.02 -11.13 -19.50
CA ALA A 47 -18.05 -10.19 -19.05
C ALA A 47 -18.97 -10.67 -17.90
N THR A 48 -18.74 -11.88 -17.35
CA THR A 48 -19.49 -12.43 -16.23
C THR A 48 -18.62 -12.38 -14.96
N PRO A 49 -19.17 -12.00 -13.79
CA PRO A 49 -18.41 -12.07 -12.53
C PRO A 49 -17.98 -13.51 -12.26
N VAL A 50 -16.69 -13.73 -11.97
CA VAL A 50 -16.18 -15.06 -11.61
C VAL A 50 -16.85 -15.52 -10.31
N ALA A 51 -17.34 -16.76 -10.28
CA ALA A 51 -17.93 -17.34 -9.07
C ALA A 51 -16.90 -17.33 -7.93
N GLY A 52 -17.22 -16.68 -6.81
CA GLY A 52 -16.31 -16.47 -5.68
C GLY A 52 -15.54 -15.15 -5.69
N SER A 53 -15.61 -14.34 -6.75
CA SER A 53 -15.01 -12.99 -6.74
C SER A 53 -15.87 -12.03 -5.91
N VAL A 54 -15.32 -11.61 -4.77
CA VAL A 54 -15.91 -10.59 -3.91
C VAL A 54 -15.22 -9.24 -4.12
N ARG A 55 -15.91 -8.16 -3.73
CA ARG A 55 -15.26 -6.83 -3.66
C ARG A 55 -14.39 -6.84 -2.41
N THR A 56 -13.09 -6.58 -2.56
CA THR A 56 -12.14 -6.63 -1.45
C THR A 56 -11.92 -5.24 -0.90
N GLN A 57 -11.98 -5.11 0.43
CA GLN A 57 -11.66 -3.88 1.14
C GLN A 57 -10.33 -4.06 1.83
N LEU A 58 -9.38 -3.20 1.47
CA LEU A 58 -8.02 -3.20 1.96
C LEU A 58 -7.86 -1.98 2.86
N ALA A 59 -7.42 -2.20 4.10
CA ALA A 59 -7.02 -1.11 4.98
C ALA A 59 -5.63 -1.37 5.54
N SER A 60 -4.79 -0.35 5.57
CA SER A 60 -3.43 -0.43 6.12
C SER A 60 -3.13 0.79 6.98
N LEU A 61 -2.51 0.57 8.15
CA LEU A 61 -1.90 1.63 8.95
C LEU A 61 -0.46 1.84 8.49
N LEU A 62 -0.05 3.10 8.33
CA LEU A 62 1.29 3.49 7.93
C LEU A 62 1.92 4.33 9.03
N LEU A 63 3.14 3.98 9.42
CA LEU A 63 4.00 4.74 10.32
C LEU A 63 5.30 5.04 9.59
N GLY A 64 5.81 6.26 9.75
CA GLY A 64 7.04 6.71 9.10
C GLY A 64 7.92 7.48 10.06
N TYR A 65 9.22 7.30 9.93
CA TYR A 65 10.23 8.11 10.60
C TYR A 65 11.31 8.48 9.61
N SER A 66 11.75 9.73 9.61
CA SER A 66 12.85 10.21 8.78
C SER A 66 13.84 11.01 9.61
N TYR A 67 15.12 10.81 9.33
CA TYR A 67 16.24 11.47 9.99
C TYR A 67 17.26 11.98 8.97
N ARG A 68 17.49 13.29 8.96
CA ARG A 68 18.50 13.95 8.15
C ARG A 68 19.85 13.83 8.83
N TYR A 69 20.71 12.97 8.30
CA TYR A 69 22.06 12.76 8.80
C TYR A 69 23.00 13.90 8.38
N SER A 70 22.87 14.35 7.13
CA SER A 70 23.57 15.50 6.58
C SER A 70 22.65 16.26 5.62
N ASP A 71 23.06 17.44 5.14
CA ASP A 71 22.27 18.18 4.14
C ASP A 71 22.14 17.44 2.79
N LYS A 72 22.92 16.37 2.61
CA LYS A 72 22.93 15.53 1.40
C LYS A 72 22.39 14.12 1.62
N THR A 73 22.10 13.73 2.86
CA THR A 73 21.75 12.33 3.19
C THR A 73 20.68 12.26 4.26
N THR A 74 19.58 11.57 3.93
CA THR A 74 18.46 11.32 4.83
C THR A 74 18.22 9.81 4.94
N PHE A 75 17.88 9.34 6.13
CA PHE A 75 17.40 7.99 6.38
C PHE A 75 15.90 8.03 6.62
N SER A 76 15.13 7.19 5.94
CA SER A 76 13.68 7.09 6.12
C SER A 76 13.28 5.65 6.32
N VAL A 77 12.58 5.37 7.42
CA VAL A 77 12.00 4.06 7.75
C VAL A 77 10.48 4.19 7.71
N THR A 78 9.81 3.24 7.07
CA THR A 78 8.35 3.16 7.07
C THR A 78 7.91 1.76 7.48
N VAL A 79 6.88 1.69 8.30
CA VAL A 79 6.23 0.44 8.71
C VAL A 79 4.76 0.53 8.31
N GLY A 80 4.28 -0.47 7.59
CA GLY A 80 2.88 -0.65 7.24
C GLY A 80 2.33 -1.89 7.95
N ALA A 81 1.14 -1.80 8.53
CA ALA A 81 0.44 -2.93 9.11
C ALA A 81 -0.92 -3.10 8.46
N GLY A 82 -1.23 -4.31 8.00
CA GLY A 82 -2.53 -4.65 7.45
C GLY A 82 -3.61 -4.61 8.54
N LEU A 83 -4.71 -3.91 8.27
CA LEU A 83 -5.88 -3.83 9.14
C LEU A 83 -7.05 -4.70 8.63
N THR A 84 -6.93 -5.29 7.43
CA THR A 84 -7.90 -6.24 6.89
C THR A 84 -7.21 -7.55 6.51
N ARG A 85 -7.99 -8.63 6.39
CA ARG A 85 -7.45 -9.97 6.11
C ARG A 85 -6.74 -10.10 4.77
N ASP A 86 -7.06 -9.19 3.85
CA ASP A 86 -6.56 -9.22 2.49
C ASP A 86 -5.38 -8.24 2.28
N THR A 87 -4.99 -7.47 3.31
CA THR A 87 -3.77 -6.65 3.29
C THR A 87 -2.59 -7.40 3.89
N PRO A 88 -1.34 -7.09 3.46
CA PRO A 88 -0.14 -7.68 4.06
C PRO A 88 -0.07 -7.39 5.56
N ASP A 89 0.22 -8.40 6.38
CA ASP A 89 0.26 -8.27 7.84
C ASP A 89 1.26 -7.19 8.30
N LEU A 90 2.46 -7.18 7.71
CA LEU A 90 3.53 -6.24 8.01
C LEU A 90 4.36 -5.93 6.76
N THR A 91 4.61 -4.65 6.51
CA THR A 91 5.54 -4.16 5.49
C THR A 91 6.57 -3.24 6.14
N VAL A 92 7.85 -3.43 5.85
CA VAL A 92 8.92 -2.56 6.34
C VAL A 92 9.72 -2.04 5.16
N GLY A 93 9.93 -0.73 5.12
CA GLY A 93 10.70 -0.04 4.09
C GLY A 93 11.82 0.78 4.70
N LEU A 94 13.01 0.68 4.12
CA LEU A 94 14.13 1.57 4.39
C LEU A 94 14.51 2.30 3.11
N ARG A 95 14.66 3.62 3.18
CA ARG A 95 15.08 4.47 2.07
C ARG A 95 16.21 5.40 2.53
N ILE A 96 17.19 5.60 1.66
CA ILE A 96 18.33 6.48 1.92
C ILE A 96 18.50 7.44 0.73
N PRO A 97 17.72 8.54 0.65
CA PRO A 97 17.89 9.52 -0.42
C PRO A 97 19.24 10.24 -0.26
N MET A 98 19.97 10.36 -1.36
CA MET A 98 21.26 11.04 -1.42
C MET A 98 21.29 12.04 -2.57
N SER A 99 21.82 13.23 -2.32
CA SER A 99 22.14 14.24 -3.34
C SER A 99 23.66 14.42 -3.43
N PHE A 100 24.17 14.75 -4.62
CA PHE A 100 25.60 14.85 -4.92
C PHE A 100 26.03 16.31 -5.04
#